data_AF-A0A2D7WCA3-F1
#
_entry.id   AF-A0A2D7WCA3-F1
#
_cell.length_a   1.000
_cell.length_b   1.000
_cell.length_c   1.000
_cell.angle_alpha   90.00
_cell.angle_beta   90.00
_cell.angle_gamma   90.00
#
_symmetry.space_group_name_H-M   'P 1'
#
loop_
_entity.id
_entity.type
_entity.pdbx_description
1 polymer ?
#
loop_
_entity_poly.entity_id
_entity_poly.type
_entity_poly.pdbx_seq_one_letter_code
_entity_poly.pdbx_strand_id
1 'polypeptide(L)'
;MNTLTANELKTKGVSAVESRLKDSEELVISVRGRNRYVVMDIEKYAKLREYELAAALEEARSDIREGRYQAESVDEHVKRLTSEL
;
A
#
# COMPACT_ATOMS: atom_id res chain seq x y z
N MET A 1 -5.73 -19.25 0.34
CA MET A 1 -4.61 -18.31 0.43
C MET A 1 -3.33 -19.12 0.42
N ASN A 2 -2.48 -18.92 -0.58
CA ASN A 2 -1.23 -19.67 -0.66
C ASN A 2 -0.29 -19.19 0.44
N THR A 3 0.25 -20.10 1.25
CA THR A 3 1.05 -19.78 2.44
C THR A 3 2.40 -20.48 2.39
N LEU A 4 3.47 -19.74 2.70
CA LEU A 4 4.84 -20.20 2.84
C LEU A 4 5.29 -19.97 4.28
N THR A 5 5.74 -21.01 4.98
CA THR A 5 6.32 -20.80 6.31
C THR A 5 7.70 -20.16 6.21
N ALA A 6 8.10 -19.40 7.24
CA ALA A 6 9.44 -18.83 7.32
C ALA A 6 10.56 -19.88 7.21
N ASN A 7 10.33 -21.11 7.68
CA ASN A 7 11.29 -22.20 7.57
C ASN A 7 11.41 -22.73 6.12
N GLU A 8 10.30 -22.87 5.40
CA GLU A 8 10.33 -23.22 3.98
C GLU A 8 11.03 -22.14 3.15
N LEU A 9 10.75 -20.86 3.43
CA LEU A 9 11.45 -19.76 2.77
C LEU A 9 12.96 -19.80 3.03
N LYS A 10 13.36 -20.04 4.28
CA LYS A 10 14.77 -20.18 4.67
C LYS A 10 15.48 -21.34 3.95
N THR A 11 14.79 -22.46 3.75
CA THR A 11 15.39 -23.69 3.20
C THR A 11 15.38 -23.73 1.68
N LYS A 12 14.37 -23.15 1.02
CA LYS A 12 14.19 -23.23 -0.44
C LYS A 12 14.47 -21.90 -1.16
N GLY A 13 14.61 -20.81 -0.44
CA GLY A 13 14.88 -19.48 -1.00
C GLY A 13 13.77 -19.00 -1.95
N VAL A 14 14.17 -18.22 -2.95
CA VAL A 14 13.26 -17.58 -3.92
C VAL A 14 12.44 -18.60 -4.72
N SER A 15 12.96 -19.80 -4.97
CA SER A 15 12.24 -20.85 -5.73
C SER A 15 10.90 -21.25 -5.09
N ALA A 16 10.80 -21.19 -3.76
CA ALA A 16 9.56 -21.48 -3.04
C ALA A 16 8.51 -20.35 -3.13
N VAL A 17 8.96 -19.13 -3.46
CA VAL A 17 8.12 -17.98 -3.77
C VAL A 17 7.63 -18.09 -5.21
N GLU A 18 8.55 -18.26 -6.17
CA GLU A 18 8.24 -18.36 -7.61
C GLU A 18 7.24 -19.50 -7.89
N SER A 19 7.48 -20.69 -7.32
CA SER A 19 6.58 -21.84 -7.49
C SER A 19 5.17 -21.59 -6.95
N ARG A 20 5.02 -20.73 -5.95
CA ARG A 20 3.72 -20.41 -5.36
C ARG A 20 3.00 -19.25 -6.04
N LEU A 21 3.74 -18.32 -6.63
CA LEU A 21 3.18 -17.18 -7.37
C LEU A 21 2.75 -17.56 -8.80
N LYS A 22 3.22 -18.68 -9.36
CA LYS A 22 2.75 -19.18 -10.67
C LYS A 22 1.23 -19.34 -10.76
N ASP A 23 0.61 -19.81 -9.68
CA ASP A 23 -0.82 -20.13 -9.64
C ASP A 23 -1.62 -19.15 -8.76
N SER A 24 -0.99 -18.07 -8.26
CA SER A 24 -1.60 -17.14 -7.31
C SER A 24 -0.95 -15.76 -7.40
N GLU A 25 -1.74 -14.70 -7.46
CA GLU A 25 -1.22 -13.31 -7.50
C GLU A 25 -0.49 -12.91 -6.21
N GLU A 26 -0.75 -13.62 -5.11
CA GLU A 26 -0.22 -13.31 -3.78
C GLU A 26 0.18 -14.57 -3.01
N LEU A 27 1.18 -14.40 -2.14
CA LEU A 27 1.70 -15.41 -1.22
C LEU A 27 1.84 -14.82 0.18
N VAL A 28 1.27 -15.50 1.19
CA VAL A 28 1.46 -15.12 2.59
C VAL A 28 2.67 -15.83 3.18
N ILE A 29 3.57 -15.09 3.80
CA ILE A 29 4.63 -15.66 4.65
C ILE A 29 4.14 -15.71 6.09
N SER A 30 4.18 -16.90 6.69
CA SER A 30 3.84 -17.11 8.09
C SER A 30 5.08 -17.31 8.98
N VAL A 31 5.06 -16.70 10.16
CA VAL A 31 6.10 -16.81 11.19
C VAL A 31 5.46 -17.32 12.47
N ARG A 32 5.94 -18.45 13.00
CA ARG A 32 5.38 -19.10 14.21
C ARG A 32 3.85 -19.29 14.13
N GLY A 33 3.35 -19.70 12.97
CA GLY A 33 1.92 -19.94 12.72
C GLY A 33 1.07 -18.69 12.49
N ARG A 34 1.66 -17.49 12.45
CA ARG A 34 0.93 -16.23 12.20
C ARG A 34 1.30 -15.64 10.85
N ASN A 35 0.29 -15.23 10.08
CA ASN A 35 0.48 -14.48 8.84
C ASN A 35 1.21 -13.17 9.16
N ARG A 36 2.33 -12.90 8.48
CA ARG A 36 3.20 -11.76 8.82
C ARG A 36 3.53 -10.88 7.62
N TYR A 37 3.75 -11.45 6.46
CA TYR A 37 4.08 -10.72 5.24
C TYR A 37 3.26 -11.24 4.07
N VAL A 38 3.07 -10.38 3.06
CA VAL A 38 2.53 -10.76 1.75
C VAL A 38 3.61 -10.47 0.72
N VAL A 39 3.78 -11.41 -0.21
CA VAL A 39 4.64 -11.29 -1.39
C VAL A 39 3.76 -11.38 -2.62
N MET A 40 4.04 -10.56 -3.62
CA MET A 40 3.34 -10.49 -4.91
C MET A 40 4.33 -10.06 -5.99
N ASP A 41 3.95 -10.24 -7.25
CA ASP A 41 4.75 -9.75 -8.38
C ASP A 41 4.80 -8.22 -8.40
N ILE A 42 5.88 -7.67 -8.98
CA ILE A 42 6.12 -6.22 -8.98
C ILE A 42 5.03 -5.47 -9.77
N GLU A 43 4.49 -6.08 -10.82
CA GLU A 43 3.39 -5.56 -11.62
C GLU A 43 2.09 -5.47 -10.80
N LYS A 44 1.81 -6.49 -9.98
CA LYS A 44 0.67 -6.49 -9.07
C LYS A 44 0.81 -5.40 -8.01
N TYR A 45 2.00 -5.28 -7.43
CA TYR A 45 2.31 -4.20 -6.48
C TYR A 45 2.12 -2.81 -7.10
N ALA A 46 2.65 -2.59 -8.31
CA ALA A 46 2.50 -1.32 -9.01
C ALA A 46 1.03 -0.98 -9.27
N LYS A 47 0.23 -1.96 -9.70
CA LYS A 47 -1.22 -1.79 -9.90
C LYS A 47 -1.96 -1.40 -8.62
N LEU A 48 -1.62 -1.98 -7.47
CA LEU A 48 -2.21 -1.57 -6.19
C LEU A 48 -1.85 -0.14 -5.82
N ARG A 49 -0.60 0.28 -6.07
CA ARG A 49 -0.17 1.66 -5.85
C ARG A 49 -0.89 2.65 -6.77
N GLU A 50 -1.15 2.29 -8.01
CA GLU A 50 -1.99 3.10 -8.92
C GLU A 50 -3.41 3.27 -8.39
N TYR A 51 -3.98 2.22 -7.77
CA TYR A 51 -5.30 2.31 -7.14
C TYR A 51 -5.32 3.21 -5.91
N GLU A 52 -4.29 3.16 -5.06
CA GLU A 52 -4.15 4.09 -3.93
C GLU A 52 -4.09 5.55 -4.40
N LEU A 53 -3.33 5.82 -5.48
CA LEU A 53 -3.24 7.15 -6.08
C LEU A 53 -4.58 7.60 -6.69
N ALA A 54 -5.29 6.70 -7.38
CA ALA A 54 -6.60 7.00 -7.93
C ALA A 54 -7.62 7.32 -6.84
N ALA A 55 -7.59 6.60 -5.72
CA ALA A 55 -8.44 6.86 -4.56
C ALA A 55 -8.15 8.24 -3.94
N ALA A 56 -6.87 8.56 -3.71
CA ALA A 56 -6.47 9.88 -3.18
C ALA A 56 -6.87 11.03 -4.12
N LEU A 57 -6.80 10.81 -5.44
CA LEU A 57 -7.26 11.79 -6.42
C LEU A 57 -8.78 11.99 -6.35
N GLU A 58 -9.56 10.91 -6.22
CA GLU A 58 -11.01 11.02 -6.10
C GLU A 58 -11.43 11.69 -4.79
N GLU A 59 -10.74 11.40 -3.69
CA GLU A 59 -10.92 12.08 -2.41
C GLU A 59 -10.71 13.59 -2.55
N ALA A 60 -9.58 14.01 -3.12
CA ALA A 60 -9.29 15.42 -3.37
C ALA A 60 -10.32 16.09 -4.30
N ARG A 61 -10.79 15.37 -5.34
CA ARG A 61 -11.87 15.87 -6.21
C ARG A 61 -13.18 16.04 -5.43
N SER A 62 -13.49 15.12 -4.53
CA SER A 62 -14.68 15.22 -3.69
C SER A 62 -14.59 16.40 -2.74
N ASP A 63 -13.42 16.63 -2.14
CA ASP A 63 -13.18 17.79 -1.28
C ASP A 63 -13.41 19.10 -2.01
N ILE A 64 -12.96 19.20 -3.27
CA ILE A 64 -13.24 20.38 -4.11
C ILE A 64 -14.75 20.52 -4.37
N ARG A 65 -15.43 19.44 -4.78
CA ARG A 65 -16.88 19.48 -5.08
C ARG A 65 -17.73 19.84 -3.86
N GLU A 66 -17.32 19.38 -2.69
CA GLU A 66 -18.04 19.56 -1.43
C GLU A 66 -17.57 20.80 -0.65
N GLY A 67 -16.62 21.56 -1.19
CA GLY A 67 -16.11 22.78 -0.56
C GLY A 67 -15.26 22.54 0.68
N ARG A 68 -14.72 21.32 0.87
CA ARG A 68 -13.78 20.97 1.95
C ARG A 68 -12.35 21.41 1.62
N TYR A 69 -12.18 22.67 1.27
CA TYR A 69 -10.88 23.27 1.03
C TYR A 69 -10.87 24.72 1.52
N GLN A 70 -9.69 25.25 1.78
CA GLN A 70 -9.49 26.65 2.15
C GLN A 70 -8.78 27.38 1.02
N ALA A 71 -9.40 28.44 0.50
CA ALA A 71 -8.76 29.36 -0.42
C ALA A 71 -8.28 30.57 0.37
N GLU A 72 -6.97 30.74 0.45
CA GLU A 72 -6.31 31.80 1.22
C GLU A 72 -5.02 32.21 0.51
N SER A 73 -4.49 33.39 0.83
CA SER A 73 -3.17 33.82 0.37
C SER A 73 -2.06 33.01 1.06
N VAL A 74 -0.86 33.02 0.47
CA VAL A 74 0.31 32.35 1.06
C VAL A 74 0.61 32.88 2.47
N ASP A 75 0.48 34.20 2.68
CA ASP A 75 0.73 34.83 3.98
C ASP A 75 -0.29 34.38 5.04
N GLU A 76 -1.57 34.28 4.69
CA GLU A 76 -2.62 33.75 5.56
C GLU A 76 -2.39 32.28 5.91
N HIS A 77 -2.01 31.47 4.91
CA HIS A 77 -1.67 30.06 5.09
C HIS A 77 -0.53 29.85 6.09
N VAL A 78 0.58 30.58 5.92
CA VAL A 78 1.75 30.51 6.80
C VAL A 78 1.37 30.95 8.22
N LYS A 79 0.59 32.01 8.35
CA LYS A 79 0.11 32.50 9.65
C LYS A 79 -0.73 31.45 10.37
N ARG A 80 -1.65 30.78 9.65
CA ARG A 80 -2.49 29.72 10.22
C ARG A 80 -1.65 28.55 10.75
N LEU A 81 -0.77 28.00 9.92
CA LEU A 81 0.09 26.86 10.31
C LEU A 81 1.02 27.17 11.49
N THR A 82 1.54 28.39 11.57
CA THR A 82 2.44 28.81 12.66
C THR A 82 1.71 29.22 13.93
N SER A 83 0.42 29.54 13.86
CA SER A 83 -0.41 29.83 15.03
C SER A 83 -1.01 28.58 15.70
N GLU A 84 -1.02 27.44 15.00
CA GLU A 84 -1.51 26.14 15.48
C GLU A 84 -0.39 25.28 16.10
N LEU A 85 0.87 25.76 16.08
CA LEU A 85 2.06 25.19 16.71
C LEU A 85 2.27 25.77 18.11
#